data_AF-A0A8T3ZLX8-F1
#
_entry.id   AF-A0A8T3ZLX8-F1
#
_cell.length_a   1.000
_cell.length_b   1.000
_cell.length_c   1.000
_cell.angle_alpha   90.00
_cell.angle_beta   90.00
_cell.angle_gamma   90.00
#
_symmetry.space_group_name_H-M   'P 1'
#
loop_
_entity.id
_entity.type
_entity.pdbx_description
1 polymer ?
#
loop_
_entity_poly.entity_id
_entity_poly.type
_entity_poly.pdbx_seq_one_letter_code
_entity_poly.pdbx_strand_id
1 'polypeptide(L)'
;MKLPFLYVAGRTDGTISVDGANVYPDQVEAGILSQKELEKKTNAFLLYKATQKKQNLKLTVAIQLKQKINHGKALQKKFHDAILKTLLELNPDFRESYKYNKQLCDPQVVLHKYNAALFAENGEQVKEKYIRE
;
A
#
# COMPACT_ATOMS: atom_id res chain seq x y z
N MET A 1 1.38 -13.44 13.98
CA MET A 1 2.27 -13.36 12.81
C MET A 1 2.11 -11.96 12.22
N LYS A 2 3.18 -11.18 12.10
CA LYS A 2 3.19 -9.85 11.48
C LYS A 2 3.56 -10.01 10.00
N LEU A 3 2.91 -9.29 9.08
CA LEU A 3 3.27 -9.39 7.66
C LEU A 3 4.65 -8.76 7.46
N PRO A 4 5.54 -9.33 6.63
CA PRO A 4 6.79 -8.66 6.31
C PRO A 4 6.46 -7.40 5.50
N PHE A 5 6.81 -6.26 6.06
CA PHE A 5 6.69 -4.95 5.44
C PHE A 5 8.04 -4.56 4.86
N LEU A 6 8.06 -4.21 3.57
CA LEU A 6 9.23 -3.62 2.94
C LEU A 6 8.93 -2.13 2.73
N TYR A 7 9.84 -1.28 3.18
CA TYR A 7 9.71 0.17 3.19
C TYR A 7 10.39 0.76 1.95
N VAL A 8 9.72 1.68 1.22
CA VAL A 8 10.45 2.61 0.37
C VAL A 8 9.78 3.99 0.23
N ALA A 9 10.55 5.03 0.57
CA ALA A 9 10.33 6.47 0.40
C ALA A 9 9.16 7.11 1.18
N GLY A 10 9.49 7.73 2.32
CA GLY A 10 8.62 8.57 3.14
C GLY A 10 9.37 9.12 4.37
N ARG A 11 8.63 9.53 5.40
CA ARG A 11 9.22 9.76 6.73
C ARG A 11 9.86 8.45 7.24
N THR A 12 10.79 8.54 8.19
CA THR A 12 11.54 7.40 8.74
C THR A 12 10.66 6.27 9.30
N ASP A 13 9.38 6.57 9.57
CA ASP A 13 8.35 5.66 10.08
C ASP A 13 7.47 5.02 8.98
N GLY A 14 7.74 5.25 7.69
CA GLY A 14 6.91 4.73 6.59
C GLY A 14 5.70 5.58 6.23
N THR A 15 5.52 6.74 6.84
CA THR A 15 4.35 7.58 6.63
C THR A 15 4.38 8.27 5.27
N ILE A 16 3.25 8.18 4.54
CA ILE A 16 3.02 8.92 3.30
C ILE A 16 1.96 10.00 3.54
N SER A 17 2.33 11.27 3.35
CA SER A 17 1.36 12.36 3.43
C SER A 17 0.61 12.55 2.11
N VAL A 18 -0.71 12.44 2.08
CA VAL A 18 -1.54 12.71 0.90
C VAL A 18 -2.59 13.74 1.25
N ASP A 19 -2.57 14.87 0.53
CA ASP A 19 -3.51 15.98 0.74
C ASP A 19 -3.59 16.44 2.21
N GLY A 20 -2.42 16.57 2.85
CA GLY A 20 -2.28 16.95 4.26
C GLY A 20 -2.43 15.81 5.26
N ALA A 21 -3.08 14.69 4.88
CA ALA A 21 -3.29 13.55 5.77
C ALA A 21 -2.09 12.59 5.77
N ASN A 22 -1.69 12.12 6.95
CA ASN A 22 -0.60 11.16 7.12
C ASN A 22 -1.13 9.72 7.11
N VAL A 23 -0.71 8.92 6.14
CA VAL A 23 -1.06 7.50 6.05
C VAL A 23 0.09 6.63 6.54
N TYR A 24 -0.19 5.83 7.57
CA TYR A 24 0.80 4.98 8.23
C TYR A 24 0.75 3.54 7.70
N PRO A 25 1.89 2.84 7.60
CA PRO A 25 1.93 1.44 7.16
C PRO A 25 1.02 0.52 7.97
N ASP A 26 0.95 0.69 9.29
CA ASP A 26 0.13 -0.14 10.18
C ASP A 26 -1.38 -0.02 9.86
N GLN A 27 -1.84 1.12 9.35
CA GLN A 27 -3.23 1.30 8.92
C GLN A 27 -3.51 0.53 7.62
N VAL A 28 -2.54 0.48 6.71
CA VAL A 28 -2.61 -0.31 5.47
C VAL A 28 -2.53 -1.80 5.78
N GLU A 29 -1.63 -2.20 6.70
CA GLU A 29 -1.53 -3.57 7.20
C GLU A 29 -2.86 -4.01 7.82
N ALA A 30 -3.47 -3.19 8.68
CA ALA A 30 -4.78 -3.47 9.26
C ALA A 30 -5.86 -3.69 8.18
N GLY A 31 -5.83 -2.92 7.09
CA GLY A 31 -6.74 -3.12 5.95
C GLY A 31 -6.55 -4.46 5.26
N ILE A 32 -5.30 -4.89 5.04
CA ILE A 32 -4.97 -6.21 4.48
C ILE A 32 -5.40 -7.33 5.44
N LEU A 33 -5.16 -7.17 6.73
CA LEU A 33 -5.45 -8.16 7.78
C LEU A 33 -6.95 -8.22 8.14
N SER A 34 -7.74 -7.20 7.79
CA SER A 34 -9.18 -7.16 8.04
C SER A 34 -9.95 -8.31 7.36
N GLN A 35 -9.35 -8.91 6.33
CA GLN A 35 -9.91 -10.05 5.60
C GLN A 35 -8.91 -11.20 5.56
N LYS A 36 -9.25 -12.31 6.21
CA LYS A 36 -8.43 -13.55 6.23
C LYS A 36 -8.08 -14.06 4.83
N GLU A 37 -8.91 -13.78 3.83
CA GLU A 37 -8.65 -14.14 2.44
C GLU A 37 -7.48 -13.35 1.82
N LEU A 38 -7.36 -12.07 2.15
CA LEU A 38 -6.31 -11.17 1.68
C LEU A 38 -5.00 -11.43 2.43
N GLU A 39 -5.06 -11.55 3.76
CA GLU A 39 -3.93 -11.96 4.61
C GLU A 39 -3.25 -13.22 4.05
N LYS A 40 -4.03 -14.26 3.75
CA LYS A 40 -3.49 -15.53 3.23
C LYS A 40 -2.82 -15.39 1.86
N LYS A 41 -3.14 -14.36 1.09
CA LYS A 41 -2.60 -14.10 -0.25
C LYS A 41 -1.43 -13.14 -0.26
N THR A 42 -1.25 -12.35 0.78
CA THR A 42 -0.16 -11.36 0.89
C THR A 42 1.12 -12.01 1.34
N ASN A 43 2.20 -11.83 0.57
CA ASN A 43 3.56 -12.10 1.02
C ASN A 43 4.12 -10.87 1.73
N ALA A 44 4.14 -9.72 1.05
CA ALA A 44 4.65 -8.45 1.57
C ALA A 44 3.89 -7.27 0.93
N PHE A 45 4.06 -6.06 1.46
CA PHE A 45 3.58 -4.85 0.81
C PHE A 45 4.58 -3.70 0.92
N LEU A 46 4.42 -2.72 0.02
CA LEU A 46 5.16 -1.47 -0.07
C LEU A 46 4.16 -0.31 -0.14
N LEU A 47 4.51 0.79 0.49
CA LEU A 47 3.78 2.04 0.44
C LEU A 47 4.67 3.14 -0.14
N TYR A 48 4.22 3.82 -1.19
CA TYR A 48 4.99 4.89 -1.83
C TYR A 48 4.07 5.88 -2.57
N LYS A 49 4.62 7.01 -3.01
CA LYS A 49 3.92 7.93 -3.94
C LYS A 49 4.34 7.65 -5.37
N ALA A 50 3.37 7.54 -6.27
CA ALA A 50 3.62 7.39 -7.70
C ALA A 50 2.96 8.51 -8.50
N THR A 51 3.69 9.04 -9.48
CA THR A 51 3.15 10.06 -10.40
C THR A 51 2.23 9.41 -11.43
N GLN A 52 0.98 9.86 -11.47
CA GLN A 52 0.04 9.50 -12.53
C GLN A 52 0.14 10.47 -13.72
N LYS A 53 -0.49 10.13 -14.85
CA LYS A 53 -0.47 10.90 -16.11
C LYS A 53 -0.81 12.41 -15.98
N LYS A 54 -1.43 12.82 -14.87
CA LYS A 54 -1.77 14.23 -14.55
C LYS A 54 -0.79 14.92 -13.59
N GLN A 55 0.40 14.37 -13.38
CA GLN A 55 1.42 14.87 -12.43
C GLN A 55 1.02 14.82 -10.94
N ASN A 56 -0.18 14.31 -10.61
CA ASN A 56 -0.58 14.10 -9.23
C ASN A 56 0.12 12.88 -8.64
N LEU A 57 0.81 13.08 -7.51
CA LEU A 57 1.38 12.03 -6.69
C LEU A 57 0.28 11.33 -5.90
N LYS A 58 -0.02 10.07 -6.25
CA LYS A 58 -1.02 9.26 -5.55
C LYS A 58 -0.37 8.32 -4.53
N LEU A 59 -1.08 8.07 -3.44
CA LEU A 59 -0.80 6.95 -2.54
C LEU A 59 -0.86 5.66 -3.34
N THR A 60 0.25 4.92 -3.40
CA THR A 60 0.32 3.63 -4.05
C THR A 60 0.66 2.55 -3.03
N VAL A 61 -0.17 1.51 -2.98
CA VAL A 61 0.07 0.30 -2.21
C VAL A 61 0.40 -0.82 -3.18
N ALA A 62 1.67 -1.22 -3.23
CA ALA A 62 2.05 -2.42 -3.97
C ALA A 62 1.98 -3.63 -3.05
N ILE A 63 1.27 -4.67 -3.48
CA ILE A 63 1.13 -5.93 -2.75
C ILE A 63 1.89 -7.02 -3.50
N GLN A 64 2.86 -7.64 -2.86
CA GLN A 64 3.45 -8.87 -3.35
C GLN A 64 2.57 -10.05 -2.92
N LEU A 65 2.06 -10.79 -3.89
CA LEU A 65 1.27 -11.98 -3.63
C LEU A 65 2.18 -13.17 -3.28
N LYS A 66 1.67 -14.10 -2.48
CA LYS A 66 2.32 -15.40 -2.25
C LYS A 66 2.43 -16.20 -3.54
N GLN A 67 3.29 -17.21 -3.54
CA GLN A 67 3.51 -18.10 -4.67
C GLN A 67 2.18 -18.69 -5.18
N LYS A 68 2.07 -18.85 -6.50
CA LYS A 68 0.92 -19.47 -7.20
C LYS A 68 -0.42 -18.74 -7.04
N ILE A 69 -0.43 -17.49 -6.52
CA ILE A 69 -1.63 -16.65 -6.52
C ILE A 69 -1.66 -15.80 -7.81
N ASN A 70 -2.76 -15.89 -8.56
CA ASN A 70 -2.96 -15.07 -9.73
C ASN A 70 -3.40 -13.64 -9.34
N HIS A 71 -2.82 -12.66 -10.01
CA HIS A 71 -3.22 -11.27 -9.93
C HIS A 71 -4.36 -11.05 -10.92
N GLY A 72 -5.43 -10.38 -10.47
CA GLY A 72 -6.59 -10.10 -11.31
C GLY A 72 -7.38 -8.91 -10.75
N LYS A 73 -8.16 -8.25 -11.62
CA LYS A 73 -8.89 -7.02 -11.26
C LYS A 73 -9.82 -7.21 -10.07
N ALA A 74 -10.46 -8.37 -9.95
CA ALA A 74 -11.34 -8.69 -8.82
C ALA A 74 -10.57 -8.73 -7.49
N LEU A 75 -9.39 -9.38 -7.45
CA LEU A 75 -8.55 -9.44 -6.25
C LEU A 75 -7.98 -8.06 -5.92
N GLN A 76 -7.54 -7.30 -6.93
CA GLN A 76 -7.04 -5.94 -6.76
C GLN A 76 -8.13 -5.03 -6.16
N LYS A 77 -9.37 -5.15 -6.63
CA LYS A 77 -10.51 -4.41 -6.06
C LYS A 77 -10.76 -4.78 -4.60
N LYS A 78 -10.66 -6.05 -4.22
CA LYS A 78 -10.82 -6.46 -2.81
C LYS A 78 -9.78 -5.84 -1.90
N PHE A 79 -8.51 -5.85 -2.30
CA PHE A 79 -7.43 -5.18 -1.57
C PHE A 79 -7.70 -3.67 -1.46
N HIS A 80 -8.05 -3.04 -2.57
CA HIS A 80 -8.42 -1.63 -2.62
C HIS A 80 -9.54 -1.30 -1.62
N ASP A 81 -10.68 -1.99 -1.71
CA ASP A 81 -11.85 -1.72 -0.89
C ASP A 81 -11.54 -1.92 0.60
N ALA A 82 -10.77 -2.97 0.94
CA ALA A 82 -10.37 -3.26 2.32
C ALA A 82 -9.47 -2.15 2.88
N ILE A 83 -8.43 -1.77 2.14
CA ILE A 83 -7.49 -0.71 2.55
C ILE A 83 -8.22 0.62 2.66
N LEU A 84 -8.99 1.02 1.65
CA LEU A 84 -9.71 2.28 1.65
C LEU A 84 -10.70 2.34 2.82
N LYS A 85 -11.48 1.28 3.05
CA LYS A 85 -12.41 1.20 4.19
C LYS A 85 -11.67 1.42 5.51
N THR A 86 -10.56 0.70 5.74
CA THR A 86 -9.79 0.82 6.98
C THR A 86 -9.14 2.19 7.14
N LEU A 87 -8.63 2.81 6.07
CA LEU A 87 -8.10 4.17 6.14
C LEU A 87 -9.20 5.18 6.51
N LEU A 88 -10.38 5.08 5.89
CA LEU A 88 -11.52 5.92 6.24
C LEU A 88 -12.00 5.70 7.67
N GLU A 89 -11.89 4.49 8.22
CA GLU A 89 -12.30 4.16 9.59
C GLU A 89 -11.28 4.66 10.64
N LEU A 90 -9.99 4.41 10.41
CA LEU A 90 -8.94 4.61 11.42
C LEU A 90 -8.23 5.97 11.34
N ASN A 91 -8.40 6.73 10.25
CA ASN A 91 -7.65 7.96 10.02
C ASN A 91 -8.59 9.13 9.72
N PRO A 92 -8.96 9.94 10.73
CA PRO A 92 -9.86 11.08 10.58
C PRO A 92 -9.36 12.11 9.56
N ASP A 93 -8.06 12.43 9.56
CA ASP A 93 -7.47 13.37 8.62
C ASP A 93 -7.60 12.85 7.19
N PHE A 94 -7.28 11.57 6.96
CA PHE A 94 -7.46 10.95 5.65
C PHE A 94 -8.92 10.91 5.24
N ARG A 95 -9.84 10.65 6.17
CA ARG A 95 -11.28 10.70 5.92
C ARG A 95 -11.73 12.08 5.46
N GLU A 96 -11.26 13.15 6.10
CA GLU A 96 -11.56 14.52 5.68
C GLU A 96 -10.94 14.84 4.32
N SER A 97 -9.65 14.60 4.12
CA SER A 97 -8.99 14.78 2.82
C SER A 97 -9.69 13.99 1.70
N TYR A 98 -10.14 12.76 1.98
CA TYR A 98 -10.89 11.96 1.02
C TYR A 98 -12.25 12.58 0.67
N LYS A 99 -12.96 13.22 1.61
CA LYS A 99 -14.22 13.92 1.31
C LYS A 99 -14.01 15.08 0.33
N TYR A 100 -12.95 15.87 0.54
CA TYR A 100 -12.64 17.05 -0.27
C TYR A 100 -11.99 16.70 -1.61
N ASN A 101 -11.09 15.71 -1.64
CA ASN A 101 -10.30 15.37 -2.82
C ASN A 101 -10.21 13.85 -3.04
N LYS A 102 -11.38 13.22 -3.30
CA LYS A 102 -11.47 11.79 -3.61
C LYS A 102 -10.48 11.36 -4.69
N GLN A 103 -10.36 12.14 -5.76
CA GLN A 103 -9.50 11.76 -6.88
C GLN A 103 -8.02 11.63 -6.46
N LEU A 104 -7.54 12.50 -5.58
CA LEU A 104 -6.15 12.45 -5.11
C LEU A 104 -5.96 11.39 -4.02
N CYS A 105 -6.92 11.28 -3.09
CA CYS A 105 -6.83 10.40 -1.92
C CYS A 105 -7.19 8.93 -2.21
N ASP A 106 -7.89 8.65 -3.32
CA ASP A 106 -8.23 7.28 -3.73
C ASP A 106 -6.95 6.45 -4.00
N PRO A 107 -6.65 5.46 -3.13
CA PRO A 107 -5.37 4.76 -3.13
C PRO A 107 -5.23 3.85 -4.35
N GLN A 108 -4.08 3.89 -5.00
CA GLN A 108 -3.77 2.97 -6.09
C GLN A 108 -3.24 1.66 -5.52
N VAL A 109 -3.98 0.57 -5.66
CA VAL A 109 -3.49 -0.77 -5.33
C VAL A 109 -2.92 -1.46 -6.56
N VAL A 110 -1.69 -1.97 -6.48
CA VAL A 110 -1.02 -2.73 -7.55
C VAL A 110 -0.62 -4.10 -7.02
N LEU A 111 -1.00 -5.16 -7.73
CA LEU A 111 -0.63 -6.53 -7.36
C LEU A 111 0.59 -6.99 -8.16
N HIS A 112 1.57 -7.52 -7.44
CA HIS A 112 2.79 -8.09 -8.00
C HIS A 112 2.86 -9.58 -7.70
N LYS A 113 3.42 -10.34 -8.66
CA LYS A 113 3.77 -11.75 -8.43
C LYS A 113 4.85 -11.86 -7.35
N TYR A 114 4.95 -13.03 -6.75
CA TYR A 114 6.07 -13.39 -5.88
C TYR A 114 7.41 -13.12 -6.58
N ASN A 115 8.39 -12.59 -5.84
CA ASN A 115 9.72 -12.17 -6.34
C ASN A 115 9.74 -11.10 -7.44
N ALA A 116 8.68 -10.31 -7.62
CA ALA A 116 8.75 -9.15 -8.50
C ALA A 116 9.92 -8.22 -8.09
N ALA A 117 10.64 -7.67 -9.08
CA ALA A 117 11.85 -6.87 -8.86
C ALA A 117 11.67 -5.68 -7.88
N LEU A 118 10.47 -5.11 -7.84
CA LEU A 118 10.09 -4.06 -6.88
C LEU A 118 10.29 -4.48 -5.42
N PHE A 119 10.19 -5.77 -5.13
CA PHE A 119 10.35 -6.39 -3.82
C PHE A 119 11.69 -7.14 -3.66
N ALA A 120 12.58 -7.10 -4.66
CA ALA A 120 13.87 -7.76 -4.59
C ALA A 120 14.90 -6.93 -3.81
N GLU A 121 15.82 -7.61 -3.12
CA GLU A 121 16.89 -7.01 -2.29
C GLU A 121 17.81 -6.05 -3.06
N ASN A 122 17.84 -6.10 -4.40
CA ASN A 122 18.69 -5.25 -5.28
C ASN A 122 17.92 -4.37 -6.29
N GLY A 123 16.63 -4.04 -6.05
CA GLY A 123 15.91 -3.09 -6.92
C GLY A 123 16.54 -1.69 -6.91
N GLU A 124 17.42 -1.40 -7.88
CA GLU A 124 18.23 -0.17 -8.03
C GLU A 124 17.44 1.14 -8.17
N GLN A 125 16.11 1.11 -8.27
CA GLN A 125 15.31 2.31 -8.54
C GLN A 125 14.53 2.85 -7.34
N VAL A 126 14.62 2.24 -6.16
CA VAL A 126 13.80 2.68 -5.03
C VAL A 126 14.71 2.90 -3.82
N LYS A 127 15.08 4.17 -3.62
CA LYS A 127 16.01 4.62 -2.58
C LYS A 127 15.40 4.43 -1.19
N GLU A 128 16.17 3.72 -0.38
CA GLU A 128 16.07 3.42 1.06
C GLU A 128 15.22 2.21 1.47
N LYS A 129 15.94 1.18 1.93
CA LYS A 129 15.49 -0.11 2.47
C LYS A 129 15.92 -0.24 3.93
N TYR A 130 15.05 -0.75 4.79
CA TYR A 130 15.44 -1.37 6.05
C TYR A 130 14.68 -2.68 6.23
N ILE A 131 15.42 -3.77 6.39
CA ILE A 131 14.94 -5.08 6.83
C ILE A 131 15.40 -5.20 8.28
N ARG A 132 14.47 -5.32 9.24
CA ARG A 132 14.84 -5.76 10.59
C ARG A 132 14.84 -7.29 10.58
N GLU A 133 16.00 -7.84 10.93
CA GLU A 133 16.28 -9.25 11.20
C GLU A 133 15.34 -9.83 12.27
#